data_AF-X1APA1-F1
#
_entry.id   AF-X1APA1-F1
#
_cell.length_a   1.000
_cell.length_b   1.000
_cell.length_c   1.000
_cell.angle_alpha   90.00
_cell.angle_beta   90.00
_cell.angle_gamma   90.00
#
_symmetry.space_group_name_H-M   'P 1'
#
loop_
_entity.id
_entity.type
_entity.pdbx_description
1 polymer ?
#
loop_
_entity_poly.entity_id
_entity_poly.type
_entity_poly.pdbx_seq_one_letter_code
_entity_poly.pdbx_strand_id
1 'polypeptide(L)'
;STITTMNGLEYKLTTAIQKLNNKVSAMLSLPDKIQIKLFLSSSLKLVAPFMGLKELPKYPEKVEEIVKTLNDKNYGKLEYAYIDPTVQQNQEDTWKKYNLMGLKWPALSNGKIQAGEGLIGLVMEYGDKVRMMPLLTVLRIPIIGTQYDLVDVDRVEEMINDNLETLVDINEDLGYLADHGTLKTSMVPSMGQQDQDSMSNFRTLISENYTLKQVNLKDGTIPDSIKCLVIARPTEKFTDYELYQIDQALMQGKNLAIFLDAFN
;
A
#
# COMPACT_ATOMS: atom_id res chain seq x y z
N SER A 1 -33.29 -2.36 22.90
CA SER A 1 -32.53 -3.16 21.92
C SER A 1 -31.06 -2.87 22.11
N THR A 2 -30.34 -3.71 22.87
CA THR A 2 -29.00 -3.40 23.40
C THR A 2 -28.02 -4.58 23.21
N ILE A 3 -28.26 -5.43 22.21
CA ILE A 3 -27.51 -6.70 22.02
C ILE A 3 -26.49 -6.60 20.86
N THR A 4 -26.49 -5.51 20.08
CA THR A 4 -25.62 -5.39 18.89
C THR A 4 -24.20 -4.88 19.19
N THR A 5 -23.95 -4.27 20.35
CA THR A 5 -22.66 -3.63 20.67
C THR A 5 -21.62 -4.61 21.24
N MET A 6 -22.02 -5.63 21.99
CA MET A 6 -21.10 -6.56 22.65
C MET A 6 -20.47 -7.53 21.63
N ASN A 7 -21.27 -8.11 20.74
CA ASN A 7 -20.80 -9.03 19.71
C ASN A 7 -19.83 -8.35 18.71
N GLY A 8 -20.05 -7.07 18.40
CA GLY A 8 -19.15 -6.31 17.53
C GLY A 8 -17.78 -6.02 18.17
N LEU A 9 -17.73 -5.87 19.50
CA LEU A 9 -16.48 -5.66 20.24
C LEU A 9 -15.67 -6.96 20.33
N GLU A 10 -16.32 -8.09 20.61
CA GLU A 10 -15.69 -9.41 20.65
C GLU A 10 -15.09 -9.79 19.28
N TYR A 11 -15.82 -9.51 18.19
CA TYR A 11 -15.32 -9.73 16.84
C TYR A 11 -14.08 -8.86 16.55
N LYS A 12 -14.14 -7.54 16.80
CA LYS A 12 -12.99 -6.64 16.62
C LYS A 12 -11.77 -7.07 17.43
N LEU A 13 -11.97 -7.49 18.67
CA LEU A 13 -10.90 -7.97 19.54
C LEU A 13 -10.27 -9.26 18.98
N THR A 14 -11.11 -10.22 18.57
CA THR A 14 -10.65 -11.50 18.01
C THR A 14 -9.86 -11.29 16.73
N THR A 15 -10.36 -10.45 15.81
CA THR A 15 -9.67 -10.12 14.57
C THR A 15 -8.35 -9.41 14.84
N ALA A 16 -8.30 -8.47 15.79
CA ALA A 16 -7.07 -7.79 16.17
C ALA A 16 -6.02 -8.77 16.75
N ILE A 17 -6.44 -9.71 17.60
CA ILE A 17 -5.56 -10.75 18.16
C ILE A 17 -5.03 -11.67 17.05
N GLN A 18 -5.89 -12.10 16.13
CA GLN A 18 -5.48 -12.94 14.98
C GLN A 18 -4.49 -12.20 14.08
N LYS A 19 -4.77 -10.94 13.73
CA LYS A 19 -3.87 -10.10 12.93
C LYS A 19 -2.51 -9.94 13.63
N LEU A 20 -2.51 -9.71 14.94
CA LEU A 20 -1.28 -9.63 15.73
C LEU A 20 -0.49 -10.94 15.68
N ASN A 21 -1.12 -12.09 15.91
CA ASN A 21 -0.45 -13.40 15.85
C ASN A 21 0.11 -13.72 14.47
N ASN A 22 -0.63 -13.41 13.40
CA ASN A 22 -0.18 -13.58 12.02
C ASN A 22 1.04 -12.68 11.75
N LYS A 23 0.99 -11.42 12.19
CA LYS A 23 2.12 -10.47 12.09
C LYS A 23 3.35 -10.99 12.81
N VAL A 24 3.23 -11.42 14.07
CA VAL A 24 4.36 -11.98 14.84
C VAL A 24 4.97 -13.17 14.10
N SER A 25 4.14 -14.11 13.68
CA SER A 25 4.60 -15.34 13.00
C SER A 25 5.29 -15.03 11.68
N ALA A 26 4.69 -14.17 10.84
CA ALA A 26 5.24 -13.73 9.57
C ALA A 26 6.61 -13.06 9.78
N MET A 27 6.68 -12.05 10.66
CA MET A 27 7.91 -11.29 10.91
C MET A 27 9.04 -12.18 11.45
N LEU A 28 8.76 -13.06 12.41
CA LEU A 28 9.76 -13.97 12.97
C LEU A 28 10.25 -14.99 11.93
N SER A 29 9.41 -15.40 11.00
CA SER A 29 9.75 -16.38 9.96
C SER A 29 10.59 -15.82 8.80
N LEU A 30 10.71 -14.48 8.66
CA LEU A 30 11.52 -13.88 7.61
C LEU A 30 13.00 -14.26 7.79
N PRO A 31 13.66 -14.92 6.83
CA PRO A 31 15.10 -15.20 6.90
C PRO A 31 15.94 -13.92 6.95
N ASP A 32 15.56 -12.92 6.16
CA ASP A 32 16.30 -11.67 5.99
C ASP A 32 15.56 -10.47 6.59
N LYS A 33 16.25 -9.33 6.66
CA LYS A 33 15.65 -8.05 7.05
C LYS A 33 14.98 -7.36 5.86
N ILE A 34 13.88 -6.69 6.14
CA ILE A 34 13.20 -5.78 5.22
C ILE A 34 13.98 -4.47 5.20
N GLN A 35 14.37 -4.05 4.01
CA GLN A 35 15.17 -2.86 3.79
C GLN A 35 14.26 -1.63 3.61
N ILE A 36 14.47 -0.60 4.42
CA ILE A 36 13.82 0.70 4.32
C ILE A 36 14.86 1.71 3.85
N LYS A 37 14.83 2.04 2.55
CA LYS A 37 15.82 2.90 1.89
C LYS A 37 15.23 4.28 1.64
N LEU A 38 15.76 5.30 2.31
CA LEU A 38 15.46 6.69 2.00
C LEU A 38 16.42 7.19 0.92
N PHE A 39 15.88 7.54 -0.23
CA PHE A 39 16.59 8.27 -1.27
C PHE A 39 16.30 9.75 -1.08
N LEU A 40 17.33 10.55 -0.83
CA LEU A 40 17.20 12.01 -0.80
C LEU A 40 18.51 12.66 -1.20
N SER A 41 18.49 13.29 -2.37
CA SER A 41 19.59 14.06 -2.92
C SER A 41 20.00 15.23 -2.01
N SER A 42 21.29 15.34 -1.68
CA SER A 42 21.81 16.51 -0.95
C SER A 42 21.61 17.83 -1.70
N SER A 43 21.54 17.80 -3.03
CA SER A 43 21.21 18.98 -3.86
C SER A 43 19.85 19.59 -3.48
N LEU A 44 18.88 18.78 -3.02
CA LEU A 44 17.57 19.26 -2.57
C LEU A 44 17.64 20.03 -1.25
N LYS A 45 18.56 19.67 -0.36
CA LYS A 45 18.73 20.35 0.93
C LYS A 45 19.13 21.82 0.74
N LEU A 46 19.91 22.12 -0.30
CA LEU A 46 20.35 23.48 -0.64
C LEU A 46 19.20 24.38 -1.10
N VAL A 47 18.21 23.80 -1.77
CA VAL A 47 17.06 24.54 -2.32
C VAL A 47 15.80 24.45 -1.46
N ALA A 48 15.79 23.58 -0.46
CA ALA A 48 14.67 23.35 0.44
C ALA A 48 14.07 24.65 1.05
N PRO A 49 14.86 25.64 1.50
CA PRO A 49 14.32 26.90 2.05
C PRO A 49 13.51 27.71 1.03
N PHE A 50 13.86 27.62 -0.26
CA PHE A 50 13.17 28.33 -1.35
C PHE A 50 11.91 27.61 -1.81
N MET A 51 11.77 26.32 -1.47
CA MET A 51 10.64 25.47 -1.81
C MET A 51 9.64 25.30 -0.64
N GLY A 52 9.89 25.95 0.50
CA GLY A 52 9.07 25.80 1.71
C GLY A 52 9.34 24.50 2.48
N LEU A 53 10.35 23.72 2.10
CA LEU A 53 10.66 22.39 2.63
C LEU A 53 11.56 22.46 3.87
N LYS A 54 11.14 23.21 4.88
CA LYS A 54 11.98 23.55 6.06
C LYS A 54 12.50 22.33 6.82
N GLU A 55 11.72 21.25 6.86
CA GLU A 55 12.06 20.03 7.60
C GLU A 55 12.95 19.06 6.80
N LEU A 56 13.11 19.28 5.49
CA LEU A 56 13.84 18.36 4.60
C LEU A 56 15.28 18.07 5.04
N PRO A 57 16.08 19.04 5.57
CA PRO A 57 17.44 18.76 5.98
C PRO A 57 17.56 17.75 7.13
N LYS A 58 16.59 17.75 8.06
CA LYS A 58 16.52 16.84 9.22
C LYS A 58 15.72 15.56 8.95
N TYR A 59 15.09 15.48 7.79
CA TYR A 59 14.20 14.39 7.43
C TYR A 59 14.86 13.00 7.50
N PRO A 60 16.11 12.80 7.03
CA PRO A 60 16.77 11.50 7.14
C PRO A 60 16.93 10.99 8.56
N GLU A 61 17.27 11.88 9.50
CA GLU A 61 17.44 11.54 10.92
C GLU A 61 16.10 11.16 11.55
N LYS A 62 15.04 11.94 11.25
CA LYS A 62 13.69 11.66 11.74
C LYS A 62 13.12 10.34 11.22
N VAL A 63 13.35 10.03 9.94
CA VAL A 63 12.92 8.75 9.35
C VAL A 63 13.72 7.59 9.95
N GLU A 64 15.02 7.74 10.19
CA GLU A 64 15.83 6.74 10.88
C GLU A 64 15.30 6.42 12.28
N GLU A 65 14.96 7.46 13.06
CA GLU A 65 14.37 7.32 14.39
C GLU A 65 13.03 6.57 14.37
N ILE A 66 12.16 6.86 13.39
CA ILE A 66 10.92 6.11 13.17
C ILE A 66 11.22 4.65 12.87
N VAL A 67 12.10 4.38 11.89
CA VAL A 67 12.40 3.00 11.48
C VAL A 67 12.99 2.24 12.65
N LYS A 68 13.84 2.85 13.47
CA LYS A 68 14.38 2.24 14.70
C LYS A 68 13.26 1.90 15.70
N THR A 69 12.36 2.84 15.96
CA THR A 69 11.21 2.63 16.86
C THR A 69 10.29 1.52 16.35
N LEU A 70 10.03 1.50 15.05
CA LEU A 70 9.29 0.42 14.40
C LEU A 70 10.04 -0.90 14.47
N ASN A 71 11.36 -0.90 14.34
CA ASN A 71 12.16 -2.11 14.37
C ASN A 71 12.08 -2.82 15.73
N ASP A 72 12.05 -2.05 16.83
CA ASP A 72 11.86 -2.58 18.18
C ASP A 72 10.52 -3.32 18.32
N LYS A 73 9.46 -2.80 17.66
CA LYS A 73 8.12 -3.43 17.61
C LYS A 73 8.03 -4.57 16.60
N ASN A 74 8.96 -4.64 15.65
CA ASN A 74 8.96 -5.58 14.53
C ASN A 74 10.15 -6.56 14.61
N TYR A 75 10.58 -6.88 15.83
CA TYR A 75 11.52 -7.96 16.15
C TYR A 75 12.89 -7.86 15.46
N GLY A 76 13.39 -6.64 15.23
CA GLY A 76 14.71 -6.44 14.62
C GLY A 76 14.77 -6.76 13.12
N LYS A 77 13.62 -6.89 12.45
CA LYS A 77 13.49 -7.28 11.04
C LYS A 77 13.49 -6.12 10.05
N LEU A 78 13.59 -4.88 10.52
CA LEU A 78 13.74 -3.71 9.68
C LEU A 78 15.20 -3.24 9.69
N GLU A 79 15.65 -2.72 8.55
CA GLU A 79 16.96 -2.10 8.39
C GLU A 79 16.82 -0.81 7.60
N TYR A 80 17.32 0.28 8.16
CA TYR A 80 17.29 1.58 7.52
C TYR A 80 18.57 1.84 6.73
N ALA A 81 18.44 2.43 5.54
CA ALA A 81 19.56 2.94 4.78
C ALA A 81 19.23 4.31 4.19
N TYR A 82 20.15 5.26 4.36
CA TYR A 82 20.11 6.55 3.69
C TYR A 82 20.99 6.52 2.43
N ILE A 83 20.40 6.86 1.29
CA ILE A 83 21.09 6.91 0.00
C ILE A 83 21.00 8.34 -0.52
N ASP A 84 22.16 8.90 -0.89
CA ASP A 84 22.27 10.21 -1.54
C ASP A 84 22.63 10.03 -3.03
N PRO A 85 21.65 10.13 -3.93
CA PRO A 85 21.88 10.02 -5.37
C PRO A 85 22.82 11.05 -5.94
N THR A 86 22.96 12.21 -5.29
CA THR A 86 23.85 13.28 -5.77
C THR A 86 25.32 12.88 -5.64
N VAL A 87 25.67 12.07 -4.63
CA VAL A 87 27.05 11.61 -4.39
C VAL A 87 27.33 10.30 -5.12
N GLN A 88 26.31 9.44 -5.28
CA GLN A 88 26.42 8.09 -5.83
C GLN A 88 25.91 8.02 -7.28
N GLN A 89 26.22 9.03 -8.11
CA GLN A 89 25.74 9.15 -9.50
C GLN A 89 26.08 7.94 -10.40
N ASN A 90 27.16 7.22 -10.11
CA ASN A 90 27.56 6.03 -10.85
C ASN A 90 26.64 4.81 -10.62
N GLN A 91 25.70 4.89 -9.68
CA GLN A 91 24.71 3.84 -9.40
C GLN A 91 23.31 4.19 -9.91
N GLU A 92 23.16 5.26 -10.71
CA GLU A 92 21.86 5.74 -11.19
C GLU A 92 21.02 4.64 -11.87
N ASP A 93 21.65 3.78 -12.67
CA ASP A 93 20.99 2.65 -13.33
C ASP A 93 20.39 1.62 -12.34
N THR A 94 20.96 1.53 -11.14
CA THR A 94 20.53 0.61 -10.08
C THR A 94 19.20 1.02 -9.48
N TRP A 95 18.87 2.31 -9.50
CA TRP A 95 17.68 2.85 -8.83
C TRP A 95 16.57 3.27 -9.79
N LYS A 96 16.83 3.27 -11.12
CA LYS A 96 15.79 3.50 -12.14
C LYS A 96 14.59 2.57 -11.97
N LYS A 97 14.81 1.32 -11.52
CA LYS A 97 13.75 0.34 -11.23
C LYS A 97 12.73 0.80 -10.18
N TYR A 98 13.11 1.76 -9.33
CA TYR A 98 12.26 2.27 -8.25
C TYR A 98 11.33 3.39 -8.70
N ASN A 99 11.52 3.99 -9.88
CA ASN A 99 10.70 5.12 -10.37
C ASN A 99 10.56 6.25 -9.32
N LEU A 100 11.69 6.62 -8.70
CA LEU A 100 11.77 7.67 -7.68
C LEU A 100 11.35 9.03 -8.25
N MET A 101 10.78 9.90 -7.41
CA MET A 101 10.38 11.22 -7.87
C MET A 101 11.60 12.11 -8.07
N GLY A 102 11.78 12.56 -9.32
CA GLY A 102 12.76 13.58 -9.69
C GLY A 102 12.17 14.98 -9.63
N LEU A 103 12.92 15.89 -9.01
CA LEU A 103 12.63 17.32 -8.97
C LEU A 103 13.69 18.07 -9.76
N LYS A 104 13.25 19.09 -10.50
CA LYS A 104 14.13 20.00 -11.23
C LYS A 104 13.79 21.43 -10.84
N TRP A 105 14.82 22.26 -10.69
CA TRP A 105 14.64 23.68 -10.38
C TRP A 105 15.54 24.56 -11.25
N PRO A 106 15.09 25.78 -11.56
CA PRO A 106 15.92 26.76 -12.28
C PRO A 106 16.99 27.34 -11.37
N ALA A 107 17.86 28.19 -11.92
CA ALA A 107 18.77 28.97 -11.10
C ALA A 107 17.97 29.88 -10.14
N LEU A 108 18.36 29.89 -8.86
CA LEU A 108 17.69 30.65 -7.80
C LEU A 108 18.62 31.73 -7.23
N SER A 109 18.03 32.67 -6.47
CA SER A 109 18.77 33.74 -5.78
C SER A 109 19.69 34.54 -6.72
N ASN A 110 19.16 34.98 -7.87
CA ASN A 110 19.89 35.72 -8.90
C ASN A 110 21.16 34.99 -9.39
N GLY A 111 21.10 33.66 -9.52
CA GLY A 111 22.20 32.84 -10.03
C GLY A 111 23.22 32.40 -8.99
N LYS A 112 23.03 32.73 -7.71
CA LYS A 112 23.87 32.19 -6.62
C LYS A 112 23.68 30.69 -6.44
N ILE A 113 22.49 30.18 -6.76
CA ILE A 113 22.18 28.75 -6.80
C ILE A 113 21.95 28.38 -8.26
N GLN A 114 22.74 27.44 -8.77
CA GLN A 114 22.61 26.96 -10.14
C GLN A 114 21.35 26.10 -10.30
N ALA A 115 20.86 26.02 -11.54
CA ALA A 115 19.81 25.07 -11.88
C ALA A 115 20.30 23.64 -11.60
N GLY A 116 19.38 22.78 -11.18
CA GLY A 116 19.75 21.43 -10.77
C GLY A 116 18.56 20.50 -10.69
N GLU A 117 18.88 19.27 -10.32
CA GLU A 117 17.90 18.23 -10.08
C GLU A 117 18.27 17.38 -8.87
N GLY A 118 17.28 16.65 -8.37
CA GLY A 118 17.44 15.76 -7.23
C GLY A 118 16.30 14.77 -7.12
N LEU A 119 16.56 13.66 -6.44
CA LEU A 119 15.60 12.59 -6.22
C LEU A 119 15.15 12.57 -4.77
N ILE A 120 13.89 12.23 -4.56
CA ILE A 120 13.33 11.94 -3.24
C ILE A 120 12.35 10.76 -3.30
N GLY A 121 12.44 9.86 -2.32
CA GLY A 121 11.46 8.79 -2.14
C GLY A 121 11.91 7.78 -1.08
N LEU A 122 10.94 7.04 -0.54
CA LEU A 122 11.19 5.96 0.40
C LEU A 122 10.86 4.63 -0.28
N VAL A 123 11.75 3.65 -0.12
CA VAL A 123 11.62 2.32 -0.72
C VAL A 123 11.64 1.28 0.36
N MET A 124 10.67 0.37 0.35
CA MET A 124 10.67 -0.84 1.15
C MET A 124 10.90 -2.05 0.25
N GLU A 125 11.90 -2.86 0.57
CA GLU A 125 12.31 -4.00 -0.25
C GLU A 125 12.53 -5.26 0.61
N TYR A 126 12.04 -6.38 0.11
CA TYR A 126 12.26 -7.70 0.69
C TYR A 126 12.18 -8.79 -0.37
N GLY A 127 13.30 -9.50 -0.60
CA GLY A 127 13.43 -10.36 -1.78
C GLY A 127 13.16 -9.58 -3.06
N ASP A 128 12.24 -10.08 -3.89
CA ASP A 128 11.82 -9.42 -5.13
C ASP A 128 10.65 -8.42 -4.94
N LYS A 129 10.08 -8.34 -3.73
CA LYS A 129 8.97 -7.42 -3.44
C LYS A 129 9.51 -6.03 -3.15
N VAL A 130 9.00 -5.05 -3.89
CA VAL A 130 9.37 -3.63 -3.74
C VAL A 130 8.10 -2.80 -3.57
N ARG A 131 8.10 -1.90 -2.58
CA ARG A 131 7.07 -0.89 -2.36
C ARG A 131 7.69 0.50 -2.35
N MET A 132 7.14 1.36 -3.18
CA MET A 132 7.55 2.75 -3.33
C MET A 132 6.60 3.66 -2.58
N MET A 133 7.14 4.52 -1.74
CA MET A 133 6.39 5.47 -0.92
C MET A 133 6.80 6.89 -1.33
N PRO A 134 5.89 7.66 -1.95
CA PRO A 134 6.16 9.05 -2.29
C PRO A 134 6.20 9.89 -1.01
N LEU A 135 7.28 10.67 -0.85
CA LEU A 135 7.47 11.53 0.32
C LEU A 135 7.16 13.00 0.04
N LEU A 136 6.98 13.37 -1.22
CA LEU A 136 6.76 14.75 -1.61
C LEU A 136 5.72 14.82 -2.72
N THR A 137 4.79 15.77 -2.59
CA THR A 137 3.79 16.11 -3.59
C THR A 137 4.13 17.46 -4.22
N VAL A 138 3.97 17.56 -5.54
CA VAL A 138 4.21 18.80 -6.29
C VAL A 138 2.90 19.25 -6.92
N LEU A 139 2.41 20.43 -6.53
CA LEU A 139 1.17 21.01 -7.05
C LEU A 139 1.48 22.32 -7.78
N ARG A 140 1.11 22.39 -9.06
CA ARG A 140 1.24 23.62 -9.85
C ARG A 140 -0.08 24.38 -9.85
N ILE A 141 -0.12 25.51 -9.15
CA ILE A 141 -1.30 26.36 -9.07
C ILE A 141 -1.13 27.53 -10.05
N PRO A 142 -2.08 27.77 -10.97
CA PRO A 142 -2.04 28.93 -11.86
C PRO A 142 -1.86 30.22 -11.05
N ILE A 143 -1.02 31.13 -11.54
CA ILE A 143 -0.72 32.45 -10.95
C ILE A 143 0.06 32.39 -9.62
N ILE A 144 -0.20 31.40 -8.76
CA ILE A 144 0.44 31.22 -7.43
C ILE A 144 1.80 30.52 -7.54
N GLY A 145 2.00 29.67 -8.55
CA GLY A 145 3.26 28.96 -8.80
C GLY A 145 3.26 27.50 -8.35
N THR A 146 4.44 26.94 -8.16
CA THR A 146 4.62 25.53 -7.74
C THR A 146 4.72 25.44 -6.22
N GLN A 147 3.86 24.64 -5.61
CA GLN A 147 3.91 24.27 -4.20
C GLN A 147 4.48 22.87 -4.04
N TYR A 148 5.25 22.69 -2.98
CA TYR A 148 5.88 21.44 -2.59
C TYR A 148 5.40 21.09 -1.18
N ASP A 149 4.86 19.89 -1.03
CA ASP A 149 4.31 19.40 0.23
C ASP A 149 5.02 18.12 0.64
N LEU A 150 5.79 18.18 1.73
CA LEU A 150 6.57 17.07 2.28
C LEU A 150 5.70 16.30 3.26
N VAL A 151 5.66 14.98 3.11
CA VAL A 151 4.91 14.12 4.02
C VAL A 151 5.40 14.31 5.45
N ASP A 152 4.46 14.60 6.35
CA ASP A 152 4.76 14.70 7.78
C ASP A 152 5.35 13.40 8.32
N VAL A 153 6.27 13.55 9.25
CA VAL A 153 7.06 12.45 9.82
C VAL A 153 6.15 11.39 10.47
N ASP A 154 5.09 11.79 11.18
CA ASP A 154 4.12 10.87 11.77
C ASP A 154 3.39 10.03 10.70
N ARG A 155 3.08 10.62 9.54
CA ARG A 155 2.47 9.89 8.42
C ARG A 155 3.42 8.91 7.77
N VAL A 156 4.74 9.14 7.86
CA VAL A 156 5.74 8.16 7.40
C VAL A 156 5.69 6.89 8.24
N GLU A 157 5.52 7.01 9.57
CA GLU A 157 5.36 5.83 10.44
C GLU A 157 4.16 4.98 10.03
N GLU A 158 3.00 5.62 9.79
CA GLU A 158 1.78 4.96 9.30
C GLU A 158 2.03 4.27 7.96
N MET A 159 2.60 5.00 6.99
CA MET A 159 2.91 4.47 5.66
C MET A 159 3.84 3.24 5.71
N ILE A 160 4.87 3.27 6.56
CA ILE A 160 5.76 2.12 6.72
C ILE A 160 5.00 0.92 7.30
N ASN A 161 4.17 1.12 8.32
CA ASN A 161 3.40 0.03 8.91
C ASN A 161 2.42 -0.61 7.91
N ASP A 162 1.67 0.19 7.17
CA ASP A 162 0.68 -0.29 6.20
C ASP A 162 1.35 -1.06 5.05
N ASN A 163 2.45 -0.51 4.53
CA ASN A 163 3.20 -1.16 3.45
C ASN A 163 3.93 -2.42 3.93
N LEU A 164 4.38 -2.45 5.19
CA LEU A 164 4.97 -3.63 5.81
C LEU A 164 3.97 -4.77 5.84
N GLU A 165 2.77 -4.53 6.37
CA GLU A 165 1.71 -5.55 6.46
C GLU A 165 1.34 -6.13 5.10
N THR A 166 1.29 -5.28 4.08
CA THR A 166 1.03 -5.69 2.70
C THR A 166 2.21 -6.46 2.10
N LEU A 167 3.46 -6.07 2.37
CA LEU A 167 4.64 -6.64 1.73
C LEU A 167 4.95 -8.06 2.26
N VAL A 168 4.71 -8.32 3.54
CA VAL A 168 4.85 -9.66 4.13
C VAL A 168 3.56 -10.50 4.10
N ASP A 169 2.58 -10.11 3.28
CA ASP A 169 1.28 -10.78 3.10
C ASP A 169 0.60 -11.13 4.44
N ILE A 170 0.68 -10.24 5.45
CA ILE A 170 0.06 -10.48 6.77
C ILE A 170 -1.46 -10.46 6.68
N ASN A 171 -2.00 -9.70 5.72
CA ASN A 171 -3.44 -9.60 5.49
C ASN A 171 -3.98 -10.92 4.93
N GLU A 172 -5.14 -11.36 5.43
CA GLU A 172 -5.74 -12.60 4.94
C GLU A 172 -6.18 -12.48 3.48
N ASP A 173 -5.96 -13.54 2.69
CA ASP A 173 -6.39 -13.58 1.29
C ASP A 173 -7.92 -13.69 1.20
N LEU A 174 -8.54 -12.66 0.62
CA LEU A 174 -9.96 -12.61 0.30
C LEU A 174 -10.13 -12.78 -1.22
N GLY A 175 -10.78 -13.86 -1.61
CA GLY A 175 -11.12 -14.11 -3.01
C GLY A 175 -12.26 -13.22 -3.44
N TYR A 176 -12.11 -12.51 -4.56
CA TYR A 176 -13.19 -11.75 -5.18
C TYR A 176 -13.47 -12.32 -6.55
N LEU A 177 -14.70 -12.77 -6.77
CA LEU A 177 -15.11 -13.34 -8.04
C LEU A 177 -15.09 -12.25 -9.12
N ALA A 178 -14.26 -12.42 -10.15
CA ALA A 178 -14.02 -11.43 -11.20
C ALA A 178 -14.74 -11.74 -12.53
N ASP A 179 -15.38 -12.91 -12.62
CA ASP A 179 -16.20 -13.36 -13.74
C ASP A 179 -17.70 -13.29 -13.41
N HIS A 180 -18.56 -13.93 -14.22
CA HIS A 180 -20.02 -13.97 -14.04
C HIS A 180 -20.73 -12.60 -13.94
N GLY A 181 -20.14 -11.60 -14.58
CA GLY A 181 -20.65 -10.24 -14.60
C GLY A 181 -20.79 -9.62 -13.20
N THR A 182 -19.94 -10.05 -12.26
CA THR A 182 -19.83 -9.43 -10.93
C THR A 182 -19.34 -7.99 -11.03
N LEU A 183 -19.62 -7.22 -9.97
CA LEU A 183 -19.18 -5.83 -9.89
C LEU A 183 -17.65 -5.76 -10.01
N LYS A 184 -17.13 -5.05 -11.01
CA LYS A 184 -15.68 -4.99 -11.27
C LYS A 184 -14.95 -4.16 -10.21
N THR A 185 -13.83 -4.68 -9.73
CA THR A 185 -12.90 -3.99 -8.81
C THR A 185 -11.78 -3.23 -9.54
N SER A 186 -11.92 -2.95 -10.84
CA SER A 186 -10.84 -2.35 -11.64
C SER A 186 -10.48 -0.91 -11.21
N MET A 187 -9.21 -0.53 -11.42
CA MET A 187 -8.63 0.79 -11.13
C MET A 187 -8.74 1.78 -12.30
N VAL A 188 -9.28 1.37 -13.45
CA VAL A 188 -9.37 2.28 -14.60
C VAL A 188 -10.58 3.18 -14.41
N PRO A 189 -10.42 4.52 -14.32
CA PRO A 189 -11.55 5.43 -14.31
C PRO A 189 -12.22 5.35 -15.67
N SER A 190 -13.29 4.56 -15.79
CA SER A 190 -14.20 4.67 -16.91
C SER A 190 -14.97 5.96 -16.72
N MET A 191 -14.71 6.94 -17.59
CA MET A 191 -15.48 8.16 -17.71
C MET A 191 -16.97 7.80 -17.89
N GLY A 192 -17.78 8.02 -16.84
CA GLY A 192 -19.25 8.11 -16.97
C GLY A 192 -20.14 7.17 -16.14
N GLN A 193 -19.71 6.58 -15.02
CA GLN A 193 -20.65 5.86 -14.13
C GLN A 193 -20.58 6.29 -12.67
N GLN A 194 -21.76 6.56 -12.11
CA GLN A 194 -22.04 7.21 -10.82
C GLN A 194 -21.95 6.26 -9.60
N ASP A 195 -21.61 4.99 -9.81
CA ASP A 195 -21.46 3.95 -8.76
C ASP A 195 -20.03 3.86 -8.17
N GLN A 196 -19.20 4.91 -8.34
CA GLN A 196 -17.79 4.89 -7.92
C GLN A 196 -17.56 5.04 -6.40
N ASP A 197 -18.47 5.69 -5.67
CA ASP A 197 -18.20 6.11 -4.27
C ASP A 197 -18.37 4.96 -3.25
N SER A 198 -19.30 4.03 -3.45
CA SER A 198 -19.51 2.93 -2.49
C SER A 198 -18.46 1.82 -2.62
N MET A 199 -17.98 1.57 -3.84
CA MET A 199 -16.99 0.53 -4.12
C MET A 199 -15.58 0.97 -3.73
N SER A 200 -15.24 2.25 -3.86
CA SER A 200 -13.97 2.79 -3.36
C SER A 200 -13.88 2.68 -1.83
N ASN A 201 -14.95 3.01 -1.11
CA ASN A 201 -15.03 2.86 0.35
C ASN A 201 -14.93 1.40 0.81
N PHE A 202 -15.65 0.48 0.16
CA PHE A 202 -15.52 -0.96 0.45
C PHE A 202 -14.09 -1.45 0.24
N ARG A 203 -13.43 -1.01 -0.84
CA ARG A 203 -12.03 -1.38 -1.12
C ARG A 203 -11.07 -0.86 -0.06
N THR A 204 -11.22 0.38 0.38
CA THR A 204 -10.40 0.95 1.47
C THR A 204 -10.55 0.11 2.73
N LEU A 205 -11.78 -0.16 3.16
CA LEU A 205 -12.07 -0.94 4.38
C LEU A 205 -11.56 -2.39 4.32
N ILE A 206 -11.65 -3.03 3.14
CA ILE A 206 -11.14 -4.39 2.97
C ILE A 206 -9.61 -4.40 2.94
N SER A 207 -8.97 -3.42 2.29
CA SER A 207 -7.51 -3.36 2.17
C SER A 207 -6.77 -3.19 3.50
N GLU A 208 -7.45 -2.68 4.53
CA GLU A 208 -6.91 -2.56 5.89
C GLU A 208 -6.62 -3.91 6.56
N ASN A 209 -7.34 -4.98 6.16
CA ASN A 209 -7.32 -6.27 6.83
C ASN A 209 -7.14 -7.47 5.90
N TYR A 210 -7.37 -7.30 4.59
CA TYR A 210 -7.40 -8.39 3.62
C TYR A 210 -6.69 -8.02 2.33
N THR A 211 -6.07 -9.02 1.70
CA THR A 211 -5.52 -8.92 0.34
C THR A 211 -6.55 -9.47 -0.64
N LEU A 212 -7.06 -8.62 -1.54
CA LEU A 212 -8.01 -9.06 -2.58
C LEU A 212 -7.30 -9.86 -3.69
N LYS A 213 -7.70 -11.12 -3.88
CA LYS A 213 -7.27 -11.99 -4.98
C LYS A 213 -8.42 -12.17 -5.95
N GLN A 214 -8.21 -11.87 -7.23
CA GLN A 214 -9.23 -12.15 -8.24
C GLN A 214 -9.36 -13.65 -8.48
N VAL A 215 -10.60 -14.16 -8.47
CA VAL A 215 -10.93 -15.55 -8.74
C VAL A 215 -11.77 -15.60 -10.00
N ASN A 216 -11.39 -16.48 -10.92
CA ASN A 216 -12.15 -16.77 -12.13
C ASN A 216 -12.49 -18.27 -12.12
N LEU A 217 -13.76 -18.60 -11.96
CA LEU A 217 -14.23 -19.99 -11.90
C LEU A 217 -14.17 -20.68 -13.27
N LYS A 218 -14.11 -19.90 -14.36
CA LYS A 218 -13.90 -20.40 -15.73
C LYS A 218 -12.46 -20.90 -15.95
N ASP A 219 -11.50 -20.37 -15.19
CA ASP A 219 -10.06 -20.68 -15.36
C ASP A 219 -9.57 -21.82 -14.44
N GLY A 220 -10.42 -22.30 -13.50
CA GLY A 220 -10.13 -23.45 -12.65
C GLY A 220 -10.50 -23.27 -11.18
N THR A 221 -9.90 -24.11 -10.33
CA THR A 221 -10.24 -24.25 -8.91
C THR A 221 -9.92 -23.02 -8.08
N ILE A 222 -10.76 -22.73 -7.08
CA ILE A 222 -10.54 -21.66 -6.10
C ILE A 222 -9.25 -21.94 -5.30
N PRO A 223 -8.23 -21.06 -5.34
CA PRO A 223 -6.96 -21.25 -4.65
C PRO A 223 -7.10 -21.58 -3.16
N ASP A 224 -6.21 -22.45 -2.65
CA ASP A 224 -6.20 -22.85 -1.24
C ASP A 224 -5.79 -21.75 -0.27
N SER A 225 -5.08 -20.73 -0.75
CA SER A 225 -4.74 -19.57 0.08
C SER A 225 -5.97 -18.74 0.47
N ILE A 226 -7.08 -18.87 -0.26
CA ILE A 226 -8.30 -18.07 -0.05
C ILE A 226 -9.16 -18.69 1.05
N LYS A 227 -9.35 -17.93 2.13
CA LYS A 227 -10.22 -18.34 3.25
C LYS A 227 -11.68 -17.93 3.06
N CYS A 228 -11.96 -16.93 2.24
CA CYS A 228 -13.31 -16.45 1.97
C CYS A 228 -13.45 -16.02 0.51
N LEU A 229 -14.52 -16.46 -0.15
CA LEU A 229 -14.89 -16.05 -1.50
C LEU A 229 -16.03 -15.02 -1.43
N VAL A 230 -15.85 -13.89 -2.11
CA VAL A 230 -16.85 -12.82 -2.27
C VAL A 230 -17.44 -12.87 -3.66
N ILE A 231 -18.76 -12.99 -3.75
CA ILE A 231 -19.54 -12.93 -4.98
C ILE A 231 -20.46 -11.72 -4.91
N ALA A 232 -20.14 -10.66 -5.65
CA ALA A 232 -20.88 -9.41 -5.60
C ALA A 232 -21.65 -9.14 -6.90
N ARG A 233 -22.99 -9.12 -6.79
CA ARG A 233 -23.95 -8.88 -7.88
C ARG A 233 -23.64 -9.69 -9.14
N PRO A 234 -23.63 -11.04 -9.07
CA PRO A 234 -23.46 -11.85 -10.26
C PRO A 234 -24.64 -11.62 -11.20
N THR A 235 -24.36 -11.37 -12.48
CA THR A 235 -25.38 -11.13 -13.51
C THR A 235 -25.47 -12.25 -14.54
N GLU A 236 -24.49 -13.16 -14.55
CA GLU A 236 -24.49 -14.38 -15.37
C GLU A 236 -24.85 -15.60 -14.52
N LYS A 237 -25.40 -16.65 -15.17
CA LYS A 237 -25.67 -17.92 -14.51
C LYS A 237 -24.37 -18.72 -14.35
N PHE A 238 -24.22 -19.35 -13.19
CA PHE A 238 -23.19 -20.35 -12.95
C PHE A 238 -23.59 -21.69 -13.58
N THR A 239 -22.61 -22.41 -14.10
CA THR A 239 -22.76 -23.80 -14.56
C THR A 239 -22.74 -24.77 -13.37
N ASP A 240 -23.25 -25.99 -13.57
CA ASP A 240 -23.23 -27.03 -12.53
C ASP A 240 -21.81 -27.34 -12.04
N TYR A 241 -20.81 -27.24 -12.92
CA TYR A 241 -19.41 -27.42 -12.57
C TYR A 241 -18.87 -26.29 -11.70
N GLU A 242 -19.24 -25.04 -11.97
CA GLU A 242 -18.84 -23.88 -11.15
C GLU A 242 -19.51 -23.89 -9.78
N LEU A 243 -20.79 -24.29 -9.72
CA LEU A 243 -21.50 -24.52 -8.47
C LEU A 243 -20.84 -25.62 -7.65
N TYR A 244 -20.47 -26.74 -8.29
CA TYR A 244 -19.71 -27.81 -7.64
C TYR A 244 -18.38 -27.31 -7.05
N GLN A 245 -17.65 -26.44 -7.75
CA GLN A 245 -16.40 -25.86 -7.23
C GLN A 245 -16.62 -24.98 -6.00
N ILE A 246 -17.69 -24.18 -5.98
CA ILE A 246 -18.08 -23.38 -4.81
C ILE A 246 -18.45 -24.30 -3.64
N ASP A 247 -19.19 -25.38 -3.89
CA ASP A 247 -19.54 -26.37 -2.87
C ASP A 247 -18.30 -27.05 -2.28
N GLN A 248 -17.33 -27.43 -3.12
CA GLN A 248 -16.07 -28.01 -2.65
C GLN A 248 -15.30 -27.02 -1.75
N ALA A 249 -15.25 -25.73 -2.11
CA ALA A 249 -14.63 -24.71 -1.28
C ALA A 249 -15.31 -24.59 0.10
N LEU A 250 -16.64 -24.62 0.14
CA LEU A 250 -17.40 -24.62 1.41
C LEU A 250 -17.11 -25.87 2.25
N MET A 251 -17.06 -27.05 1.62
CA MET A 251 -16.74 -28.31 2.31
C MET A 251 -15.31 -28.34 2.88
N GLN A 252 -14.38 -27.62 2.25
CA GLN A 252 -13.00 -27.42 2.73
C GLN A 252 -12.91 -26.42 3.89
N GLY A 253 -14.04 -25.85 4.35
CA GLY A 253 -14.10 -24.89 5.45
C GLY A 253 -13.84 -23.45 5.03
N LYS A 254 -13.86 -23.14 3.73
CA LYS A 254 -13.80 -21.75 3.23
C LYS A 254 -15.14 -21.07 3.45
N ASN A 255 -15.11 -19.76 3.66
CA ASN A 255 -16.30 -18.93 3.83
C ASN A 255 -16.80 -18.39 2.48
N LEU A 256 -18.09 -18.09 2.39
CA LEU A 256 -18.71 -17.51 1.21
C LEU A 256 -19.55 -16.29 1.60
N ALA A 257 -19.28 -15.15 0.99
CA ALA A 257 -20.05 -13.93 1.14
C ALA A 257 -20.70 -13.56 -0.20
N ILE A 258 -22.03 -13.59 -0.25
CA ILE A 258 -22.81 -13.29 -1.46
C ILE A 258 -23.60 -12.01 -1.25
N PHE A 259 -23.41 -11.05 -2.15
CA PHE A 259 -24.18 -9.82 -2.19
C PHE A 259 -25.07 -9.84 -3.45
N LEU A 260 -26.35 -10.13 -3.26
CA LEU A 260 -27.34 -10.14 -4.34
C LEU A 260 -28.00 -8.76 -4.46
N ASP A 261 -28.32 -8.36 -5.68
CA ASP A 261 -29.18 -7.19 -5.90
C ASP A 261 -30.64 -7.61 -5.73
N ALA A 262 -31.41 -6.83 -4.98
CA ALA A 262 -32.80 -7.14 -4.60
C ALA A 262 -33.84 -6.65 -5.63
N PHE A 263 -33.41 -6.11 -6.77
CA PHE A 263 -34.31 -5.63 -7.81
C PHE A 263 -34.02 -6.29 -9.16
N ASN A 264 -34.74 -7.39 -9.40
CA ASN A 264 -35.17 -7.83 -10.73
C ASN A 264 -36.69 -8.01 -10.68
#